data_AF-A0A8S1IQU6-F1
#
_entry.id   AF-A0A8S1IQU6-F1
#
_cell.length_a   1.000
_cell.length_b   1.000
_cell.length_c   1.000
_cell.angle_alpha   90.00
_cell.angle_beta   90.00
_cell.angle_gamma   90.00
#
_symmetry.space_group_name_H-M   'P 1'
#
loop_
_entity.id
_entity.type
_entity.pdbx_description
1 polymer ?
#
loop_
_entity_poly.entity_id
_entity_poly.type
_entity_poly.pdbx_seq_one_letter_code
_entity_poly.pdbx_strand_id
1 'polypeptide(L)'
;MAQKRPREESQAACFEDYGDFWDDQPPYVHPAKQARTYTWVRKGYGTEVDRQLCAKTAEIQRLKEQIREREESQKRRAREKEMEELKGRIRSEEDKLRRRKAALEQAQLNEQLEAKKKQERKRKIRNTFAQAFNVKADAERPPKQQSTPVANAADVSRMLEARSDYECLQVQAGESAASIKKKYKELAVLFHPDKCKLQGAKAAFQRLHLAYNNLNRIAR
;
A
#
# COMPACT_ATOMS: atom_id res chain seq x y z
N MET A 1 -16.32 -2.80 -13.84
CA MET A 1 -16.13 -4.18 -14.35
C MET A 1 -16.93 -5.10 -13.45
N ALA A 2 -18.08 -5.56 -13.94
CA ALA A 2 -19.14 -6.16 -13.15
C ALA A 2 -18.91 -7.66 -12.92
N GLN A 3 -19.22 -8.09 -11.70
CA GLN A 3 -19.25 -9.46 -11.20
C GLN A 3 -20.52 -10.17 -11.69
N LYS A 4 -20.42 -11.46 -12.04
CA LYS A 4 -21.56 -12.34 -12.32
C LYS A 4 -21.84 -13.24 -11.11
N ARG A 5 -23.12 -13.33 -10.73
CA ARG A 5 -23.71 -14.43 -9.95
C ARG A 5 -25.11 -14.77 -10.52
N PRO A 6 -25.63 -15.98 -10.24
CA PRO A 6 -26.37 -16.79 -11.21
C PRO A 6 -27.90 -16.71 -11.08
N ARG A 7 -28.55 -17.25 -12.11
CA ARG A 7 -29.98 -17.21 -12.45
C ARG A 7 -30.70 -18.44 -11.86
N GLU A 8 -31.73 -18.19 -11.06
CA GLU A 8 -32.77 -19.17 -10.69
C GLU A 8 -33.91 -19.08 -11.72
N GLU A 9 -34.35 -20.22 -12.25
CA GLU A 9 -35.58 -20.43 -13.05
C GLU A 9 -36.22 -21.67 -12.40
N SER A 10 -37.35 -21.68 -11.69
CA SER A 10 -38.64 -20.97 -11.81
C SER A 10 -39.29 -21.15 -13.19
N GLN A 11 -40.08 -22.22 -13.35
CA GLN A 11 -41.42 -22.24 -13.98
C GLN A 11 -41.86 -23.68 -14.30
N ALA A 12 -43.03 -24.07 -13.77
CA ALA A 12 -44.10 -24.73 -14.54
C ALA A 12 -45.18 -25.23 -13.57
N ALA A 13 -46.19 -24.39 -13.35
CA ALA A 13 -47.52 -24.80 -12.94
C ALA A 13 -48.51 -24.26 -14.00
N CYS A 14 -49.66 -24.92 -14.08
CA CYS A 14 -50.89 -24.61 -14.83
C CYS A 14 -51.14 -25.46 -16.10
N PHE A 15 -51.98 -26.49 -15.94
CA PHE A 15 -53.13 -26.81 -16.82
C PHE A 15 -54.05 -27.78 -16.05
N GLU A 16 -55.05 -27.26 -15.33
CA GLU A 16 -56.49 -27.29 -15.70
C GLU A 16 -57.01 -28.72 -15.99
N ASP A 17 -57.69 -29.38 -15.05
CA ASP A 17 -59.10 -29.18 -14.64
C ASP A 17 -60.08 -29.73 -15.71
N TYR A 18 -60.43 -31.01 -15.54
CA TYR A 18 -61.63 -31.64 -16.10
C TYR A 18 -62.20 -32.54 -15.01
N GLY A 19 -63.21 -32.01 -14.32
CA GLY A 19 -63.97 -32.73 -13.32
C GLY A 19 -64.98 -33.69 -13.93
N ASP A 20 -65.16 -34.77 -13.16
CA ASP A 20 -66.38 -35.53 -12.93
C ASP A 20 -66.96 -36.44 -14.00
N PHE A 21 -67.69 -37.41 -13.44
CA PHE A 21 -68.68 -38.28 -14.06
C PHE A 21 -68.17 -39.69 -14.37
N TRP A 22 -68.15 -40.56 -13.34
CA TRP A 22 -68.95 -41.80 -13.25
C TRP A 22 -68.45 -42.65 -12.06
N ASP A 23 -69.40 -42.99 -11.20
CA ASP A 23 -69.47 -44.19 -10.37
C ASP A 23 -68.48 -44.38 -9.21
N ASP A 24 -68.95 -43.83 -8.09
CA ASP A 24 -68.79 -44.30 -6.72
C ASP A 24 -69.32 -45.76 -6.57
N GLN A 25 -68.64 -46.73 -7.20
CA GLN A 25 -68.79 -48.15 -6.87
C GLN A 25 -67.63 -48.58 -5.95
N PRO A 26 -67.90 -49.15 -4.76
CA PRO A 26 -66.86 -49.81 -3.99
C PRO A 26 -66.24 -50.91 -4.86
N PRO A 27 -64.90 -51.05 -4.91
CA PRO A 27 -64.28 -52.08 -5.73
C PRO A 27 -64.84 -53.43 -5.31
N TYR A 28 -65.55 -54.07 -6.24
CA TYR A 28 -66.13 -55.40 -6.09
C TYR A 28 -65.07 -56.34 -5.50
N VAL A 29 -65.26 -56.74 -4.24
CA VAL A 29 -64.42 -57.69 -3.54
C VAL A 29 -64.67 -59.05 -4.19
N HIS A 30 -63.85 -59.38 -5.19
CA HIS A 30 -63.92 -60.67 -5.88
C HIS A 30 -63.64 -61.77 -4.85
N PRO A 31 -64.61 -62.64 -4.51
CA PRO A 31 -64.35 -63.72 -3.58
C PRO A 31 -63.46 -64.74 -4.28
N ALA A 32 -62.35 -65.09 -3.62
CA ALA A 32 -61.58 -66.31 -3.85
C ALA A 32 -61.25 -66.64 -5.32
N LYS A 33 -60.49 -65.77 -5.99
CA LYS A 33 -59.48 -66.30 -6.91
C LYS A 33 -58.24 -66.54 -6.08
N GLN A 34 -58.10 -67.77 -5.57
CA GLN A 34 -56.83 -68.31 -5.12
C GLN A 34 -55.83 -68.01 -6.24
N ALA A 35 -55.03 -66.95 -6.06
CA ALA A 35 -53.86 -66.71 -6.86
C ALA A 35 -52.92 -67.87 -6.50
N ARG A 36 -53.09 -68.99 -7.20
CA ARG A 36 -52.05 -70.00 -7.34
C ARG A 36 -50.87 -69.25 -7.94
N THR A 37 -50.01 -68.71 -7.10
CA THR A 37 -48.68 -68.29 -7.48
C THR A 37 -48.01 -69.55 -7.99
N TYR A 38 -48.01 -69.71 -9.31
CA TYR A 38 -47.35 -70.80 -10.00
C TYR A 38 -45.85 -70.53 -9.85
N THR A 39 -45.28 -70.93 -8.71
CA THR A 39 -43.83 -71.01 -8.58
C THR A 39 -43.40 -72.19 -9.43
N TRP A 40 -43.01 -71.93 -10.68
CA TRP A 40 -42.20 -72.85 -11.46
C TRP A 40 -40.84 -72.99 -10.77
N VAL A 41 -40.78 -73.69 -9.65
CA VAL A 41 -39.51 -74.16 -9.08
C VAL A 41 -39.14 -75.38 -9.92
N ARG A 42 -38.31 -75.17 -10.96
CA ARG A 42 -37.58 -76.29 -11.57
C ARG A 42 -36.77 -76.96 -10.45
N LYS A 43 -37.22 -78.13 -10.02
CA LYS A 43 -36.52 -79.00 -9.08
C LYS A 43 -35.14 -79.32 -9.67
N GLY A 44 -34.08 -78.74 -9.11
CA GLY A 44 -32.72 -79.23 -9.29
C GLY A 44 -31.65 -78.29 -9.87
N TYR A 45 -31.94 -77.05 -10.29
CA TYR A 45 -30.91 -76.17 -10.89
C TYR A 45 -30.78 -74.75 -10.30
N GLY A 46 -31.64 -74.34 -9.35
CA GLY A 46 -31.57 -73.01 -8.75
C GLY A 46 -30.64 -72.89 -7.54
N THR A 47 -30.47 -73.96 -6.76
CA THR A 47 -29.91 -73.80 -5.40
C THR A 47 -28.43 -73.47 -5.34
N GLU A 48 -27.62 -73.95 -6.29
CA GLU A 48 -26.17 -73.73 -6.28
C GLU A 48 -25.81 -72.36 -6.89
N VAL A 49 -26.44 -72.00 -8.02
CA VAL A 49 -26.26 -70.69 -8.65
C VAL A 49 -26.77 -69.57 -7.73
N ASP A 50 -27.92 -69.76 -7.07
CA ASP A 50 -28.46 -68.78 -6.12
C ASP A 50 -27.58 -68.65 -4.87
N ARG A 51 -26.98 -69.74 -4.37
CA ARG A 51 -25.99 -69.69 -3.29
C ARG A 51 -24.73 -68.94 -3.72
N GLN A 52 -24.24 -69.18 -4.94
CA GLN A 52 -23.07 -68.49 -5.48
C GLN A 52 -23.36 -67.00 -5.69
N LEU A 53 -24.55 -66.63 -6.19
CA LEU A 53 -25.00 -65.25 -6.31
C LEU A 53 -25.12 -64.58 -4.94
N CYS A 54 -25.71 -65.24 -3.94
CA CYS A 54 -25.77 -64.74 -2.57
C CYS A 54 -24.37 -64.54 -1.96
N ALA A 55 -23.46 -65.49 -2.15
CA ALA A 55 -22.07 -65.36 -1.70
C ALA A 55 -21.33 -64.22 -2.40
N LYS A 56 -21.50 -64.05 -3.71
CA LYS A 56 -20.87 -62.99 -4.50
C LYS A 56 -21.44 -61.61 -4.19
N THR A 57 -22.74 -61.49 -3.97
CA THR A 57 -23.37 -60.24 -3.54
C THR A 57 -22.91 -59.84 -2.14
N ALA A 58 -22.79 -60.79 -1.21
CA ALA A 58 -22.19 -60.54 0.11
C ALA A 58 -20.71 -60.12 0.01
N GLU A 59 -19.94 -60.73 -0.88
CA GLU A 59 -18.55 -60.36 -1.15
C GLU A 59 -18.44 -58.93 -1.73
N ILE A 60 -19.29 -58.58 -2.70
CA ILE A 60 -19.37 -57.22 -3.26
C ILE A 60 -19.75 -56.21 -2.18
N GLN A 61 -20.70 -56.52 -1.29
CA GLN A 61 -21.09 -55.64 -0.19
C GLN A 61 -19.92 -55.41 0.78
N ARG A 62 -19.17 -56.46 1.14
CA ARG A 62 -17.96 -56.33 1.97
C ARG A 62 -16.90 -55.46 1.31
N LEU A 63 -16.64 -55.67 0.01
CA LEU A 63 -15.67 -54.87 -0.74
C LEU A 63 -16.08 -53.40 -0.84
N LYS A 64 -17.38 -53.11 -1.03
CA LYS A 64 -17.91 -51.74 -1.04
C LYS A 64 -17.69 -51.04 0.30
N GLU A 65 -17.94 -51.73 1.41
CA GLU A 65 -17.72 -51.16 2.74
C GLU A 65 -16.22 -50.89 2.99
N GLN A 66 -15.35 -51.84 2.62
CA GLN A 66 -13.89 -51.64 2.72
C GLN A 66 -13.38 -50.46 1.88
N ILE A 67 -13.92 -50.28 0.67
CA ILE A 67 -13.56 -49.13 -0.19
C ILE A 67 -14.03 -47.83 0.47
N ARG A 68 -15.26 -47.80 0.97
CA ARG A 68 -15.82 -46.63 1.65
C ARG A 68 -14.99 -46.24 2.88
N GLU A 69 -14.66 -47.19 3.74
CA GLU A 69 -13.82 -46.95 4.92
C GLU A 69 -12.43 -46.44 4.55
N ARG A 70 -11.81 -47.00 3.49
CA ARG A 70 -10.51 -46.53 2.98
C ARG A 70 -10.59 -45.11 2.45
N GLU A 71 -11.63 -44.78 1.69
CA GLU A 71 -11.84 -43.41 1.18
C GLU A 71 -12.09 -42.42 2.32
N GLU A 72 -12.89 -42.79 3.31
CA GLU A 72 -13.16 -41.94 4.47
C GLU A 72 -11.89 -41.74 5.32
N SER A 73 -11.10 -42.79 5.54
CA SER A 73 -9.81 -42.71 6.22
C SER A 73 -8.82 -41.83 5.45
N GLN A 74 -8.74 -41.96 4.12
CA GLN A 74 -7.91 -41.11 3.28
C GLN A 74 -8.37 -39.64 3.34
N LYS A 75 -9.68 -39.38 3.28
CA LYS A 75 -10.25 -38.02 3.42
C LYS A 75 -9.94 -37.42 4.79
N ARG A 76 -10.04 -38.20 5.87
CA ARG A 76 -9.66 -37.76 7.23
C ARG A 76 -8.18 -37.41 7.31
N ARG A 77 -7.30 -38.29 6.83
CA ARG A 77 -5.85 -38.06 6.78
C ARG A 77 -5.49 -36.84 5.92
N ALA A 78 -6.18 -36.62 4.79
CA ALA A 78 -5.97 -35.45 3.95
C ALA A 78 -6.36 -34.16 4.67
N ARG A 79 -7.55 -34.12 5.29
CA ARG A 79 -8.01 -32.97 6.09
C ARG A 79 -7.09 -32.68 7.27
N GLU A 80 -6.59 -33.71 7.96
CA GLU A 80 -5.64 -33.55 9.06
C GLU A 80 -4.33 -32.94 8.58
N LYS A 81 -3.79 -33.39 7.44
CA LYS A 81 -2.58 -32.80 6.83
C LYS A 81 -2.81 -31.34 6.43
N GLU A 82 -3.92 -31.03 5.77
CA GLU A 82 -4.28 -29.65 5.41
C GLU A 82 -4.39 -28.75 6.65
N MET A 83 -5.03 -29.25 7.71
CA MET A 83 -5.13 -28.52 8.97
C MET A 83 -3.77 -28.31 9.65
N GLU A 84 -2.88 -29.29 9.61
CA GLU A 84 -1.53 -29.17 10.16
C GLU A 84 -0.68 -28.16 9.36
N GLU A 85 -0.79 -28.17 8.03
CA GLU A 85 -0.17 -27.17 7.16
C GLU A 85 -0.70 -25.76 7.45
N LEU A 86 -2.02 -25.60 7.59
CA LEU A 86 -2.64 -24.32 7.95
C LEU A 86 -2.16 -23.82 9.32
N LYS A 87 -2.12 -24.69 10.33
CA LYS A 87 -1.57 -24.37 11.66
C LYS A 87 -0.10 -23.95 11.57
N GLY A 88 0.70 -24.66 10.77
CA GLY A 88 2.10 -24.33 10.53
C GLY A 88 2.26 -22.94 9.88
N ARG A 89 1.44 -22.61 8.88
CA ARG A 89 1.41 -21.28 8.25
C ARG A 89 1.03 -20.19 9.24
N ILE A 90 0.01 -20.42 10.07
CA ILE A 90 -0.40 -19.47 11.12
C ILE A 90 0.75 -19.21 12.09
N ARG A 91 1.39 -20.26 12.63
CA ARG A 91 2.55 -20.11 13.53
C ARG A 91 3.70 -19.33 12.88
N SER A 92 4.01 -19.62 11.61
CA SER A 92 5.05 -18.90 10.88
C SER A 92 4.73 -17.42 10.71
N GLU A 93 3.48 -17.08 10.38
CA GLU A 93 3.03 -15.69 10.25
C GLU A 93 2.98 -14.97 11.60
N GLU A 94 2.55 -15.63 12.67
CA GLU A 94 2.58 -15.10 14.03
C GLU A 94 4.02 -14.78 14.48
N ASP A 95 4.98 -15.67 14.21
CA ASP A 95 6.39 -15.46 14.51
C ASP A 95 6.98 -14.29 13.69
N LYS A 96 6.65 -14.20 12.40
CA LYS A 96 7.05 -13.06 11.55
C LYS A 96 6.49 -11.76 12.10
N LEU A 97 5.21 -11.74 12.48
CA LEU A 97 4.56 -10.57 13.04
C LEU A 97 5.17 -10.17 14.38
N ARG A 98 5.46 -11.15 15.25
CA ARG A 98 6.15 -10.93 16.52
C ARG A 98 7.54 -10.32 16.32
N ARG A 99 8.33 -10.85 15.38
CA ARG A 99 9.66 -10.30 15.04
C ARG A 99 9.56 -8.87 14.50
N ARG A 100 8.60 -8.59 13.61
CA ARG A 100 8.36 -7.24 13.07
C ARG A 100 7.97 -6.27 14.19
N LYS A 101 7.07 -6.65 15.08
CA LYS A 101 6.67 -5.82 16.23
C LYS A 101 7.86 -5.54 17.16
N ALA A 102 8.64 -6.55 17.52
CA ALA A 102 9.83 -6.37 18.35
C ALA A 102 10.87 -5.47 17.70
N ALA A 103 11.10 -5.60 16.38
CA ALA A 103 12.01 -4.73 15.65
C ALA A 103 11.53 -3.27 15.60
N LEU A 104 10.23 -3.04 15.38
CA LEU A 104 9.63 -1.71 15.40
C LEU A 104 9.75 -1.08 16.80
N GLU A 105 9.47 -1.84 17.85
CA GLU A 105 9.58 -1.38 19.23
C GLU A 105 11.03 -1.03 19.60
N GLN A 106 11.99 -1.88 19.22
CA GLN A 106 13.41 -1.58 19.41
C GLN A 106 13.86 -0.34 18.63
N ALA A 107 13.39 -0.17 17.39
CA ALA A 107 13.70 1.00 16.58
C ALA A 107 13.14 2.28 17.22
N GLN A 108 11.90 2.25 17.71
CA GLN A 108 11.28 3.36 18.42
C GLN A 108 12.04 3.70 19.72
N LEU A 109 12.43 2.69 20.50
CA LEU A 109 13.22 2.90 21.71
C LEU A 109 14.57 3.56 21.39
N ASN A 110 15.25 3.07 20.36
CA ASN A 110 16.53 3.62 19.93
C ASN A 110 16.39 5.06 19.43
N GLU A 111 15.36 5.36 18.65
CA GLU A 111 15.06 6.72 18.19
C GLU A 111 14.79 7.67 19.36
N GLN A 112 14.00 7.24 20.35
CA GLN A 112 13.77 8.03 21.57
C GLN A 112 15.05 8.27 22.37
N LEU A 113 15.91 7.26 22.49
CA LEU A 113 17.20 7.40 23.17
C LEU A 113 18.11 8.38 22.42
N GLU A 114 18.19 8.28 21.10
CA GLU A 114 18.97 9.22 20.28
C GLU A 114 18.40 10.64 20.31
N ALA A 115 17.08 10.79 20.32
CA ALA A 115 16.42 12.08 20.50
C ALA A 115 16.76 12.70 21.86
N LYS A 116 16.69 11.91 22.95
CA LYS A 116 17.08 12.33 24.30
C LYS A 116 18.57 12.71 24.35
N LYS A 117 19.47 11.91 23.81
CA LYS A 117 20.91 12.22 23.73
C LYS A 117 21.17 13.51 22.93
N LYS A 118 20.49 13.70 21.79
CA LYS A 118 20.59 14.93 20.99
C LYS A 118 20.10 16.15 21.76
N GLN A 119 18.98 16.04 22.48
CA GLN A 119 18.47 17.11 23.34
C GLN A 119 19.44 17.43 24.46
N GLU A 120 20.00 16.42 25.12
CA GLU A 120 20.98 16.59 26.18
C GLU A 120 22.25 17.26 25.66
N ARG A 121 22.78 16.85 24.50
CA ARG A 121 23.90 17.51 23.82
C ARG A 121 23.58 18.97 23.51
N LYS A 122 22.40 19.26 22.96
CA LYS A 122 21.95 20.65 22.70
C LYS A 122 21.88 21.48 23.98
N ARG A 123 21.34 20.93 25.07
CA ARG A 123 21.26 21.61 26.37
C ARG A 123 22.65 21.85 26.93
N LYS A 124 23.54 20.86 26.87
CA LYS A 124 24.94 20.99 27.28
C LYS A 124 25.63 22.09 26.49
N ILE A 125 25.58 22.07 25.15
CA ILE A 125 26.16 23.11 24.30
C ILE A 125 25.57 24.49 24.64
N ARG A 126 24.26 24.60 24.82
CA ARG A 126 23.61 25.87 25.19
C ARG A 126 24.09 26.38 26.55
N ASN A 127 24.21 25.50 27.53
CA ASN A 127 24.65 25.88 28.87
C ASN A 127 26.16 26.21 28.89
N THR A 128 26.99 25.44 28.20
CA THR A 128 28.42 25.75 28.05
C THR A 128 28.64 27.05 27.29
N PHE A 129 27.83 27.32 26.26
CA PHE A 129 27.85 28.59 25.54
C PHE A 129 27.43 29.76 26.44
N ALA A 130 26.34 29.63 27.20
CA ALA A 130 25.92 30.65 28.14
C ALA A 130 26.99 30.95 29.22
N GLN A 131 27.65 29.91 29.72
CA GLN A 131 28.71 30.04 30.73
C GLN A 131 30.00 30.64 30.15
N ALA A 132 30.40 30.24 28.95
CA ALA A 132 31.60 30.77 28.28
C ALA A 132 31.44 32.24 27.87
N PHE A 133 30.22 32.66 27.53
CA PHE A 133 29.97 34.04 27.12
C PHE A 133 29.58 34.97 28.28
N ASN A 134 29.18 34.45 29.45
CA ASN A 134 28.85 35.20 30.69
C ASN A 134 28.22 36.60 30.45
N VAL A 135 27.39 36.74 29.42
CA VAL A 135 26.68 37.97 29.11
C VAL A 135 25.51 37.97 30.07
N LYS A 136 25.57 38.83 31.09
CA LYS A 136 24.37 39.22 31.83
C LYS A 136 23.31 39.53 30.79
N ALA A 137 22.18 38.81 30.88
CA ALA A 137 20.99 39.13 30.12
C ALA A 137 20.39 40.43 30.69
N ASP A 138 21.14 41.52 30.61
CA ASP A 138 20.61 42.85 30.80
C ASP A 138 19.70 43.14 29.60
N ALA A 139 18.59 43.79 29.92
CA ALA A 139 17.35 43.88 29.17
C ALA A 139 17.39 44.68 27.86
N GLU A 140 18.53 44.74 27.18
CA GLU A 140 18.66 45.38 25.87
C GLU A 140 19.18 44.39 24.85
N ARG A 141 18.28 43.56 24.35
CA ARG A 141 18.51 42.86 23.09
C ARG A 141 18.44 43.92 21.99
N PRO A 142 19.53 44.34 21.32
CA PRO A 142 19.39 45.14 20.12
C PRO A 142 18.48 44.37 19.16
N PRO A 143 17.50 45.03 18.51
CA PRO A 143 16.57 44.34 17.63
C PRO A 143 17.39 43.54 16.62
N LYS A 144 17.05 42.26 16.46
CA LYS A 144 17.60 41.40 15.42
C LYS A 144 17.55 42.18 14.10
N GLN A 145 18.68 42.74 13.70
CA GLN A 145 18.86 43.25 12.35
C GLN A 145 18.77 42.01 11.46
N GLN A 146 17.59 41.78 10.92
CA GLN A 146 17.40 40.94 9.75
C GLN A 146 18.01 41.69 8.57
N SER A 147 19.33 41.86 8.55
CA SER A 147 20.04 42.32 7.37
C SER A 147 20.18 41.12 6.44
N THR A 148 19.06 40.65 5.88
CA THR A 148 19.16 40.29 4.47
C THR A 148 19.63 41.57 3.79
N PRO A 149 20.79 41.60 3.13
CA PRO A 149 21.22 42.79 2.44
C PRO A 149 20.22 43.02 1.31
N VAL A 150 19.23 43.86 1.56
CA VAL A 150 18.28 44.32 0.55
C VAL A 150 18.92 45.58 0.00
N ALA A 151 19.01 45.69 -1.33
CA ALA A 151 19.57 46.87 -1.97
C ALA A 151 18.81 48.13 -1.52
N ASN A 152 19.55 49.20 -1.21
CA ASN A 152 18.96 50.50 -0.89
C ASN A 152 18.59 51.25 -2.17
N ALA A 153 17.73 52.26 -2.06
CA ALA A 153 17.38 53.12 -3.21
C ALA A 153 18.61 53.78 -3.86
N ALA A 154 19.62 54.15 -3.06
CA ALA A 154 20.88 54.68 -3.57
C ALA A 154 21.67 53.66 -4.42
N ASP A 155 21.58 52.37 -4.10
CA ASP A 155 22.23 51.31 -4.89
C ASP A 155 21.58 51.17 -6.27
N VAL A 156 20.25 51.30 -6.33
CA VAL A 156 19.48 51.27 -7.58
C VAL A 156 19.83 52.48 -8.46
N SER A 157 19.84 53.70 -7.90
CA SER A 157 20.21 54.90 -8.65
C SER A 157 21.63 54.82 -9.20
N ARG A 158 22.60 54.40 -8.37
CA ARG A 158 23.99 54.21 -8.81
C ARG A 158 24.10 53.23 -9.98
N MET A 159 23.35 52.13 -9.95
CA MET A 159 23.40 51.13 -11.01
C MET A 159 22.76 51.62 -12.32
N LEU A 160 21.73 52.47 -12.24
CA LEU A 160 21.10 53.08 -13.40
C LEU A 160 21.94 54.21 -14.01
N GLU A 161 22.65 54.97 -13.17
CA GLU A 161 23.51 56.09 -13.57
C GLU A 161 24.91 55.64 -14.03
N ALA A 162 25.27 54.37 -13.80
CA ALA A 162 26.57 53.82 -14.19
C ALA A 162 26.85 53.96 -15.70
N ARG A 163 27.99 54.59 -16.01
CA ARG A 163 28.40 54.91 -17.39
C ARG A 163 29.10 53.73 -18.07
N SER A 164 29.69 52.84 -17.28
CA SER A 164 30.47 51.69 -17.76
C SER A 164 29.99 50.38 -17.16
N ASP A 165 30.15 49.28 -17.89
CA ASP A 165 29.82 47.93 -17.42
C ASP A 165 30.68 47.53 -16.19
N TYR A 166 31.92 48.02 -16.12
CA TYR A 166 32.81 47.85 -14.97
C TYR A 166 32.29 48.56 -13.71
N GLU A 167 31.74 49.76 -13.88
CA GLU A 167 31.12 50.54 -12.80
C GLU A 167 29.84 49.87 -12.29
N CYS A 168 29.05 49.28 -13.20
CA CYS A 168 27.84 48.53 -12.86
C CYS A 168 28.12 47.29 -11.99
N LEU A 169 29.19 46.55 -12.26
CA LEU A 169 29.60 45.38 -11.46
C LEU A 169 30.55 45.71 -10.30
N GLN A 170 30.95 46.98 -10.16
CA GLN A 170 31.93 47.45 -9.18
C GLN A 170 33.25 46.65 -9.24
N VAL A 171 33.74 46.41 -10.45
CA VAL A 171 34.99 45.68 -10.72
C VAL A 171 35.98 46.56 -11.48
N GLN A 172 37.27 46.32 -11.29
CA GLN A 172 38.32 47.04 -12.02
C GLN A 172 38.49 46.52 -13.46
N ALA A 173 38.99 47.38 -14.35
CA ALA A 173 39.36 46.97 -15.70
C ALA A 173 40.53 45.97 -15.65
N GLY A 174 40.35 44.79 -16.25
CA GLY A 174 41.35 43.71 -16.24
C GLY A 174 41.15 42.65 -15.14
N GLU A 175 40.04 42.67 -14.39
CA GLU A 175 39.75 41.60 -13.44
C GLU A 175 39.47 40.24 -14.11
N SER A 176 39.79 39.16 -13.39
CA SER A 176 39.58 37.79 -13.87
C SER A 176 38.09 37.46 -14.02
N ALA A 177 37.76 36.61 -15.00
CA ALA A 177 36.39 36.12 -15.23
C ALA A 177 35.74 35.49 -13.99
N ALA A 178 36.55 34.87 -13.11
CA ALA A 178 36.09 34.30 -11.85
C ALA A 178 35.57 35.36 -10.87
N SER A 179 36.24 36.51 -10.78
CA SER A 179 35.85 37.62 -9.91
C SER A 179 34.59 38.32 -10.42
N ILE A 180 34.51 38.56 -11.73
CA ILE A 180 33.32 39.12 -12.40
C ILE A 180 32.09 38.25 -12.10
N LYS A 181 32.21 36.92 -12.22
CA LYS A 181 31.12 35.99 -11.91
C LYS A 181 30.73 35.99 -10.43
N LYS A 182 31.70 36.14 -9.52
CA LYS A 182 31.44 36.24 -8.08
C LYS A 182 30.65 37.51 -7.76
N LYS A 183 31.09 38.66 -8.25
CA LYS A 183 30.43 39.95 -8.06
C LYS A 183 29.02 39.99 -8.65
N TYR A 184 28.83 39.42 -9.85
CA TYR A 184 27.51 39.25 -10.42
C TYR A 184 26.56 38.47 -9.51
N LYS A 185 27.01 37.33 -8.94
CA LYS A 185 26.17 36.52 -8.04
C LYS A 185 25.80 37.27 -6.77
N GLU A 186 26.74 38.00 -6.19
CA GLU A 186 26.50 38.83 -5.00
C GLU A 186 25.43 39.89 -5.30
N LEU A 187 25.62 40.71 -6.33
CA LEU A 187 24.68 41.77 -6.73
C LEU A 187 23.33 41.21 -7.20
N ALA A 188 23.31 40.07 -7.90
CA ALA A 188 22.07 39.44 -8.37
C ALA A 188 21.15 39.01 -7.21
N VAL A 189 21.71 38.59 -6.07
CA VAL A 189 20.92 38.27 -4.89
C VAL A 189 20.33 39.53 -4.24
N LEU A 190 21.07 40.66 -4.27
CA LEU A 190 20.64 41.95 -3.72
C LEU A 190 19.51 42.60 -4.54
N PHE A 191 19.65 42.56 -5.87
CA PHE A 191 18.75 43.23 -6.81
C PHE A 191 17.71 42.31 -7.45
N HIS A 192 17.56 41.07 -6.97
CA HIS A 192 16.58 40.13 -7.52
C HIS A 192 15.16 40.71 -7.41
N PRO A 193 14.34 40.71 -8.48
CA PRO A 193 13.01 41.35 -8.48
C PRO A 193 12.02 40.71 -7.51
N ASP A 194 12.25 39.47 -7.09
CA ASP A 194 11.45 38.81 -6.03
C ASP A 194 11.71 39.40 -4.63
N LYS A 195 12.96 39.81 -4.36
CA LYS A 195 13.39 40.27 -3.03
C LYS A 195 13.37 41.79 -2.90
N CYS A 196 13.69 42.51 -3.98
CA CYS A 196 13.76 43.97 -4.00
C CYS A 196 12.55 44.55 -4.77
N LYS A 197 11.61 45.15 -4.02
CA LYS A 197 10.39 45.78 -4.56
C LYS A 197 10.54 47.29 -4.81
N LEU A 198 11.77 47.82 -4.82
CA LEU A 198 12.03 49.24 -5.05
C LEU A 198 11.73 49.63 -6.51
N GLN A 199 11.30 50.89 -6.71
CA GLN A 199 11.11 51.44 -8.04
C GLN A 199 12.44 51.43 -8.81
N GLY A 200 12.44 50.89 -10.03
CA GLY A 200 13.65 50.76 -10.85
C GLY A 200 14.52 49.53 -10.57
N ALA A 201 14.22 48.71 -9.53
CA ALA A 201 15.01 47.51 -9.23
C ALA A 201 15.07 46.51 -10.40
N LYS A 202 13.96 46.33 -11.11
CA LYS A 202 13.89 45.48 -12.31
C LYS A 202 14.80 45.99 -13.43
N ALA A 203 14.81 47.30 -13.67
CA ALA A 203 15.64 47.93 -14.70
C ALA A 203 17.13 47.84 -14.32
N ALA A 204 17.46 48.06 -13.04
CA ALA A 204 18.81 47.91 -12.52
C ALA A 204 19.30 46.45 -12.64
N PHE A 205 18.47 45.45 -12.32
CA PHE A 205 18.82 44.04 -12.49
C PHE A 205 19.08 43.67 -13.96
N GLN A 206 18.29 44.20 -14.88
CA GLN A 206 18.52 44.03 -16.31
C GLN A 206 19.86 44.64 -16.75
N ARG A 207 20.18 45.86 -16.28
CA ARG A 207 21.46 46.53 -16.52
C ARG A 207 22.64 45.69 -16.00
N LEU A 208 22.54 45.17 -14.78
CA LEU A 208 23.52 44.28 -14.17
C LEU A 208 23.76 43.02 -15.01
N HIS A 209 22.70 42.40 -15.51
CA HIS A 209 22.79 41.19 -16.32
C HIS A 209 23.45 41.46 -17.69
N LEU A 210 23.11 42.58 -18.33
CA LEU A 210 23.74 43.00 -19.59
C LEU A 210 25.23 43.29 -19.40
N ALA A 211 25.60 44.04 -18.36
CA ALA A 211 27.00 44.33 -18.05
C ALA A 211 27.81 43.05 -17.79
N TYR A 212 27.25 42.08 -17.06
CA TYR A 212 27.89 40.78 -16.86
C TYR A 212 28.15 40.05 -18.18
N ASN A 213 27.16 40.01 -19.08
CA ASN A 213 27.31 39.33 -20.37
C ASN A 213 28.37 39.99 -21.26
N ASN A 214 28.44 41.34 -21.26
CA ASN A 214 29.45 42.09 -22.00
C ASN A 214 30.86 41.82 -21.44
N LEU A 215 31.06 41.96 -20.14
CA LEU A 215 32.36 41.73 -19.50
C LEU A 215 32.81 40.28 -19.63
N ASN A 216 31.89 39.32 -19.50
CA ASN A 216 32.19 37.90 -19.66
C ASN A 216 32.49 37.51 -21.13
N ARG A 217 32.07 38.31 -22.11
CA ARG A 217 32.48 38.14 -23.51
C ARG A 217 33.89 38.67 -23.76
N ILE A 218 34.28 39.76 -23.08
CA ILE A 218 35.59 40.40 -23.21
C ILE A 218 36.68 39.63 -22.44
N ALA A 219 36.34 39.08 -21.27
CA ALA A 219 37.26 38.34 -20.41
C ALA A 219 37.47 36.87 -20.81
N ARG A 220 36.94 36.45 -21.97
CA ARG A 220 37.13 35.12 -22.58
C ARG A 220 38.25 35.17 -23.60
#